data_AF-A0A9P7ZN00-F1
#
_entry.id   AF-A0A9P7ZN00-F1
#
_cell.length_a   1.000
_cell.length_b   1.000
_cell.length_c   1.000
_cell.angle_alpha   90.00
_cell.angle_beta   90.00
_cell.angle_gamma   90.00
#
_symmetry.space_group_name_H-M   'P 1'
#
loop_
_entity.id
_entity.type
_entity.pdbx_description
1 polymer ?
#
loop_
_entity_poly.entity_id
_entity_poly.type
_entity_poly.pdbx_seq_one_letter_code
_entity_poly.pdbx_strand_id
1 'polypeptide(L)'
;MSKLNGPGHDPRIVVDPPDLAAWRDKLFNVDDLIVLTDDQFETYFPHIDNVYSHRSTQRYKRKPFVSHYWDCRMKGRPPGTPKSDDPNKKKRKRNARERDLCDVKIKITEYAPGAQIQLEDGLGTFPAQPPPAMDMIGPGQKFWTVQRVNGNGGNGKGDGVAGPHRHSLQKSDEIKKNSVQRWLAKQEKETKKGQSKPIPRKATGTALTTVKKHSRDSDLKLYSACFCPFSQRVWIALEAKGIAYQYCEIDPYRRPVPTPFLEANPRGLTPAIRQGDWACAESAVILEYVGRGYVQLEDLDKETPLFPTDPRLKANCRLWIDHINERIVPAFYGILQARDMAGPHPELVDKLQAAITSLVLAADEQGPYFLGGSLSLVDVHFAPFALRLSRVLQPSRGWSEPIPGTRWHQWLDALEGNVHVSATTSTKELYVETTEVLLMKPALPG
;
A
#
# COMPACT_ATOMS: atom_id res chain seq x y z
N MET A 1 -29.56 11.31 4.16
CA MET A 1 -29.88 10.54 2.95
C MET A 1 -30.52 9.18 3.23
N SER A 2 -29.96 8.29 4.07
CA SER A 2 -30.53 6.93 4.30
C SER A 2 -31.94 6.85 4.92
N LYS A 3 -32.56 7.97 5.31
CA LYS A 3 -33.93 8.03 5.85
C LYS A 3 -34.91 8.78 4.95
N LEU A 4 -34.42 9.41 3.88
CA LEU A 4 -35.23 10.10 2.87
C LEU A 4 -35.44 9.20 1.64
N ASN A 5 -34.43 8.38 1.30
CA ASN A 5 -34.52 7.48 0.16
C ASN A 5 -35.16 6.16 0.60
N GLY A 6 -36.19 5.72 -0.13
CA GLY A 6 -36.72 4.35 -0.02
C GLY A 6 -35.63 3.30 -0.32
N PRO A 7 -35.86 2.01 -0.01
CA PRO A 7 -34.87 0.97 -0.25
C PRO A 7 -34.57 0.87 -1.76
N GLY A 8 -33.32 1.14 -2.17
CA GLY A 8 -32.83 0.87 -3.52
C GLY A 8 -32.19 2.02 -4.31
N HIS A 9 -32.16 3.26 -3.81
CA HIS A 9 -31.51 4.37 -4.53
C HIS A 9 -30.17 4.76 -3.88
N ASP A 10 -29.05 4.37 -4.51
CA ASP A 10 -27.71 4.85 -4.13
C ASP A 10 -27.59 6.31 -4.59
N PRO A 11 -27.44 7.30 -3.69
CA PRO A 11 -27.41 8.70 -4.08
C PRO A 11 -26.19 8.97 -4.96
N ARG A 12 -26.42 9.61 -6.11
CA ARG A 12 -25.35 10.10 -6.99
C ARG A 12 -24.59 11.22 -6.25
N ILE A 13 -23.45 10.91 -5.66
CA ILE A 13 -22.63 11.90 -4.94
C ILE A 13 -21.80 12.71 -5.93
N VAL A 14 -22.11 14.01 -6.04
CA VAL A 14 -21.33 14.98 -6.80
C VAL A 14 -20.29 15.62 -5.86
N VAL A 15 -19.00 15.41 -6.16
CA VAL A 15 -17.90 15.80 -5.26
C VAL A 15 -17.62 17.30 -5.31
N ASP A 16 -17.61 17.88 -6.50
CA ASP A 16 -17.23 19.29 -6.72
C ASP A 16 -18.26 19.98 -7.64
N PRO A 17 -19.46 20.29 -7.13
CA PRO A 17 -20.47 21.00 -7.90
C PRO A 17 -20.14 22.50 -7.99
N PRO A 18 -20.64 23.20 -9.04
CA PRO A 18 -20.42 24.63 -9.20
C PRO A 18 -20.98 25.43 -8.01
N ASP A 19 -20.33 26.55 -7.68
CA ASP A 19 -20.75 27.47 -6.61
C ASP A 19 -20.99 26.82 -5.24
N LEU A 20 -20.31 25.71 -4.94
CA LEU A 20 -20.50 24.93 -3.70
C LEU A 20 -20.45 25.78 -2.43
N ALA A 21 -19.51 26.73 -2.36
CA ALA A 21 -19.37 27.61 -1.19
C ALA A 21 -20.62 28.47 -0.96
N ALA A 22 -21.16 29.07 -2.01
CA ALA A 22 -22.37 29.88 -1.95
C ALA A 22 -23.60 29.03 -1.59
N TRP A 23 -23.71 27.82 -2.15
CA TRP A 23 -24.79 26.90 -1.82
C TRP A 23 -24.74 26.40 -0.37
N ARG A 24 -23.55 26.10 0.15
CA ARG A 24 -23.37 25.72 1.56
C ARG A 24 -23.78 26.86 2.47
N ASP A 25 -23.37 28.09 2.18
CA ASP A 25 -23.74 29.26 2.97
C ASP A 25 -25.27 29.50 2.94
N LYS A 26 -25.87 29.46 1.75
CA LYS A 26 -27.32 29.59 1.56
C LYS A 26 -28.12 28.54 2.34
N LEU A 27 -27.73 27.27 2.28
CA LEU A 27 -28.40 26.16 2.99
C LEU A 27 -28.08 26.11 4.50
N PHE A 28 -27.01 26.79 4.91
CA PHE A 28 -26.70 26.98 6.31
C PHE A 28 -27.58 28.05 6.94
N ASN A 29 -27.61 29.22 6.32
CA ASN A 29 -28.33 30.37 6.85
C ASN A 29 -29.84 30.21 6.65
N VAL A 30 -30.31 29.82 5.46
CA VAL A 30 -31.75 29.69 5.14
C VAL A 30 -32.51 30.95 5.57
N ASP A 31 -32.03 32.10 5.13
CA ASP A 31 -32.60 33.40 5.51
C ASP A 31 -33.98 33.61 4.89
N ASP A 32 -34.19 33.06 3.68
CA ASP A 32 -35.47 33.07 2.94
C ASP A 32 -35.91 31.65 2.56
N LEU A 33 -37.12 31.52 2.00
CA LEU A 33 -37.60 30.27 1.39
C LEU A 33 -36.71 29.89 0.21
N ILE A 34 -35.99 28.77 0.34
CA ILE A 34 -35.16 28.24 -0.73
C ILE A 34 -35.98 27.20 -1.49
N VAL A 35 -36.17 27.42 -2.79
CA VAL A 35 -36.74 26.44 -3.71
C VAL A 35 -35.59 25.78 -4.49
N LEU A 36 -35.61 24.45 -4.59
CA LEU A 36 -34.58 23.64 -5.24
C LEU A 36 -35.25 22.65 -6.20
N THR A 37 -34.66 22.47 -7.38
CA THR A 37 -34.99 21.30 -8.20
C THR A 37 -34.54 20.02 -7.50
N ASP A 38 -35.07 18.86 -7.90
CA ASP A 38 -34.62 17.57 -7.36
C ASP A 38 -33.10 17.37 -7.53
N ASP A 39 -32.56 17.73 -8.71
CA ASP A 39 -31.14 17.64 -9.01
C ASP A 39 -30.28 18.58 -8.13
N GLN A 40 -30.72 19.82 -7.90
CA GLN A 40 -30.04 20.74 -6.99
C GLN A 40 -30.05 20.22 -5.54
N PHE A 41 -31.17 19.66 -5.08
CA PHE A 41 -31.26 19.10 -3.74
C PHE A 41 -30.31 17.92 -3.55
N GLU A 42 -30.33 16.96 -4.47
CA GLU A 42 -29.44 15.78 -4.45
C GLU A 42 -27.97 16.17 -4.61
N THR A 43 -27.66 17.25 -5.34
CA THR A 43 -26.30 17.75 -5.53
C THR A 43 -25.75 18.47 -4.30
N TYR A 44 -26.48 19.44 -3.74
CA TYR A 44 -25.94 20.36 -2.73
C TYR A 44 -26.25 19.95 -1.28
N PHE A 45 -27.40 19.32 -1.01
CA PHE A 45 -27.74 18.94 0.36
C PHE A 45 -26.78 17.92 1.01
N PRO A 46 -26.18 16.93 0.30
CA PRO A 46 -25.18 16.02 0.87
C PRO A 46 -23.96 16.71 1.46
N HIS A 47 -23.65 17.92 0.98
CA HIS A 47 -22.54 18.73 1.47
C HIS A 47 -22.85 19.39 2.81
N ILE A 48 -24.12 19.62 3.15
CA ILE A 48 -24.53 20.36 4.35
C ILE A 48 -25.28 19.50 5.39
N ASP A 49 -25.55 18.23 5.08
CA ASP A 49 -26.35 17.33 5.93
C ASP A 49 -25.73 16.99 7.30
N ASN A 50 -24.47 17.38 7.53
CA ASN A 50 -23.82 17.29 8.83
C ASN A 50 -24.37 18.31 9.83
N VAL A 51 -24.74 19.50 9.36
CA VAL A 51 -25.30 20.60 10.16
C VAL A 51 -26.61 20.18 10.81
N TYR A 52 -27.43 19.42 10.09
CA TYR A 52 -28.81 19.15 10.49
C TYR A 52 -29.06 17.72 11.00
N SER A 53 -29.98 17.61 11.94
CA SER A 53 -30.46 16.38 12.57
C SER A 53 -31.91 16.14 12.24
N HIS A 54 -32.22 15.05 11.54
CA HIS A 54 -33.60 14.67 11.29
C HIS A 54 -34.35 14.48 12.61
N ARG A 55 -35.47 15.19 12.77
CA ARG A 55 -36.34 15.15 13.94
C ARG A 55 -37.54 14.25 13.69
N SER A 56 -38.30 14.55 12.64
CA SER A 56 -39.56 13.89 12.31
C SER A 56 -39.90 14.07 10.83
N THR A 57 -40.79 13.22 10.32
CA THR A 57 -41.38 13.32 8.99
C THR A 57 -42.89 13.33 9.14
N GLN A 58 -43.57 14.24 8.45
CA GLN A 58 -45.01 14.38 8.44
C GLN A 58 -45.53 14.10 7.03
N ARG A 59 -46.43 13.12 6.92
CA ARG A 59 -47.11 12.74 5.67
C ARG A 59 -48.58 13.10 5.80
N TYR A 60 -49.14 13.70 4.76
CA TYR A 60 -50.54 14.10 4.73
C TYR A 60 -51.30 13.24 3.73
N LYS A 61 -52.43 12.65 4.13
CA LYS A 61 -53.18 11.68 3.30
C LYS A 61 -53.64 12.22 1.93
N ARG A 62 -53.77 13.55 1.78
CA ARG A 62 -54.34 14.20 0.58
C ARG A 62 -53.50 15.35 0.04
N LYS A 63 -52.30 15.59 0.58
CA LYS A 63 -51.42 16.65 0.06
C LYS A 63 -50.31 16.01 -0.79
N PRO A 64 -49.94 16.61 -1.93
CA PRO A 64 -48.93 16.07 -2.84
C PRO A 64 -47.49 16.37 -2.36
N PHE A 65 -47.26 16.37 -1.05
CA PHE A 65 -45.96 16.67 -0.47
C PHE A 65 -45.72 15.98 0.88
N VAL A 66 -44.45 15.85 1.26
CA VAL A 66 -43.98 15.30 2.53
C VAL A 66 -43.08 16.31 3.23
N SER A 67 -43.35 16.60 4.50
CA SER A 67 -42.56 17.56 5.29
C SER A 67 -41.57 16.86 6.22
N HIS A 68 -40.31 17.26 6.18
CA HIS A 68 -39.25 16.76 7.06
C HIS A 68 -38.75 17.88 7.97
N TYR A 69 -38.82 17.66 9.28
CA TYR A 69 -38.33 18.62 10.26
C TYR A 69 -36.92 18.23 10.70
N TRP A 70 -36.05 19.23 10.75
CA TRP A 70 -34.65 19.06 11.13
C TRP A 70 -34.24 20.11 12.16
N ASP A 71 -33.44 19.69 13.12
CA ASP A 71 -32.81 20.58 14.10
C ASP A 71 -31.34 20.77 13.77
N CYS A 72 -30.78 21.93 14.08
CA CYS A 72 -29.33 22.06 14.12
C CYS A 72 -28.75 20.99 15.06
N ARG A 73 -27.70 20.30 14.60
CA ARG A 73 -26.99 19.26 15.34
C ARG A 73 -26.43 19.78 16.67
N MET A 74 -26.06 21.06 16.72
CA MET A 74 -25.54 21.72 17.92
C MET A 74 -26.58 21.98 19.00
N LYS A 75 -27.88 21.85 18.68
CA LYS A 75 -28.93 21.77 19.71
C LYS A 75 -28.69 20.60 20.66
N GLY A 76 -28.11 19.52 20.16
CA GLY A 76 -28.01 18.27 20.91
C GLY A 76 -29.39 17.65 21.15
N ARG A 77 -29.42 16.35 21.45
CA ARG A 77 -30.63 15.68 21.94
C ARG A 77 -30.26 14.89 23.18
N PRO A 78 -31.13 14.82 24.20
CA PRO A 78 -31.01 13.78 25.21
C PRO A 78 -30.89 12.41 24.54
N PRO A 79 -30.04 11.49 25.05
CA PRO A 79 -29.95 10.16 24.49
C PRO A 79 -31.34 9.53 24.62
N GLY A 80 -31.96 9.18 23.50
CA GLY A 80 -33.31 8.57 23.51
C GLY A 80 -33.32 7.13 23.99
N THR A 81 -32.15 6.55 24.29
CA THR A 81 -32.00 5.20 24.79
C THR A 81 -31.35 5.29 26.17
N PRO A 82 -31.95 4.70 27.22
CA PRO A 82 -31.30 4.55 28.51
C PRO A 82 -29.92 3.92 28.33
N LYS A 83 -28.93 4.38 29.10
CA LYS A 83 -27.63 3.70 29.12
C LYS A 83 -27.87 2.29 29.66
N SER A 84 -27.26 1.29 29.02
CA SER A 84 -27.29 -0.08 29.51
C SER A 84 -26.35 -0.20 30.70
N ASP A 85 -26.84 -0.77 31.80
CA ASP A 85 -26.09 -0.98 33.04
C ASP A 85 -25.28 -2.29 33.03
N ASP A 86 -25.24 -2.99 31.90
CA ASP A 86 -24.51 -4.25 31.72
C ASP A 86 -22.98 -4.04 31.86
N PRO A 87 -22.33 -4.67 32.85
CA PRO A 87 -20.89 -4.54 33.10
C PRO A 87 -20.02 -5.16 32.00
N ASN A 88 -20.54 -6.11 31.19
CA ASN A 88 -19.80 -6.76 30.11
C ASN A 88 -19.86 -5.99 28.78
N LYS A 89 -20.70 -4.96 28.69
CA LYS A 89 -20.82 -4.15 27.48
C LYS A 89 -19.67 -3.16 27.38
N LYS A 90 -18.77 -3.37 26.42
CA LYS A 90 -17.66 -2.44 26.10
C LYS A 90 -18.18 -1.00 25.93
N LYS A 91 -17.97 -0.16 26.95
CA LYS A 91 -18.33 1.26 26.93
C LYS A 91 -17.37 1.99 25.99
N ARG A 92 -17.88 2.47 24.86
CA ARG A 92 -17.07 3.30 23.94
C ARG A 92 -16.76 4.63 24.64
N LYS A 93 -15.47 4.93 24.86
CA LYS A 93 -15.00 6.23 25.35
C LYS A 93 -15.47 7.31 24.37
N ARG A 94 -16.46 8.11 24.77
CA ARG A 94 -16.98 9.23 23.98
C ARG A 94 -16.97 10.45 24.89
N ASN A 95 -16.42 11.54 24.42
CA ASN A 95 -16.57 12.82 25.10
C ASN A 95 -18.04 13.24 24.96
N ALA A 96 -18.66 13.61 26.09
CA ALA A 96 -19.98 14.22 26.06
C ALA A 96 -19.86 15.52 25.26
N ARG A 97 -20.79 15.72 24.33
CA ARG A 97 -20.88 16.98 23.58
C ARG A 97 -21.69 17.95 24.42
N GLU A 98 -21.25 19.20 24.47
CA GLU A 98 -22.07 20.31 24.92
C GLU A 98 -23.39 20.34 24.13
N ARG A 99 -24.49 20.65 24.81
CA ARG A 99 -25.85 20.68 24.26
C ARG A 99 -26.37 22.11 24.25
N ASP A 100 -27.46 22.33 23.52
CA ASP A 100 -28.20 23.59 23.47
C ASP A 100 -27.35 24.77 22.99
N LEU A 101 -26.35 24.48 22.15
CA LEU A 101 -25.45 25.49 21.58
C LEU A 101 -26.06 26.18 20.35
N CYS A 102 -27.15 25.67 19.79
CA CYS A 102 -27.85 26.28 18.66
C CYS A 102 -29.33 25.87 18.62
N ASP A 103 -30.22 26.80 18.27
CA ASP A 103 -31.66 26.56 18.26
C ASP A 103 -32.31 26.55 16.88
N VAL A 104 -31.52 26.72 15.81
CA VAL A 104 -32.03 26.73 14.43
C VAL A 104 -32.76 25.42 14.12
N LYS A 105 -33.93 25.56 13.52
CA LYS A 105 -34.75 24.47 13.00
C LYS A 105 -35.17 24.79 11.57
N ILE A 106 -35.15 23.78 10.71
CA ILE A 106 -35.58 23.90 9.33
C ILE A 106 -36.65 22.86 9.01
N LYS A 107 -37.53 23.21 8.08
CA LYS A 107 -38.46 22.30 7.42
C LYS A 107 -38.02 22.16 5.97
N ILE A 108 -37.82 20.91 5.56
CA ILE A 108 -37.54 20.54 4.17
C ILE A 108 -38.78 19.83 3.65
N THR A 109 -39.42 20.37 2.62
CA THR A 109 -40.63 19.79 2.03
C THR A 109 -40.29 19.18 0.68
N GLU A 110 -40.67 17.93 0.49
CA GLU A 110 -40.58 17.17 -0.76
C GLU A 110 -41.92 17.29 -1.50
N TYR A 111 -41.93 17.88 -2.70
CA TYR A 111 -43.14 18.02 -3.52
C TYR A 111 -43.13 17.01 -4.67
N ALA A 112 -44.23 16.27 -4.82
CA ALA A 112 -44.40 15.32 -5.92
C ALA A 112 -44.48 16.05 -7.29
N PRO A 113 -44.14 15.37 -8.39
CA PRO A 113 -44.39 15.83 -9.76
C PRO A 113 -45.78 16.49 -9.94
N GLY A 114 -45.80 17.74 -10.40
CA GLY A 114 -47.05 18.48 -10.67
C GLY A 114 -47.72 19.12 -9.44
N ALA A 115 -47.12 19.05 -8.25
CA ALA A 115 -47.60 19.77 -7.08
C ALA A 115 -47.38 21.29 -7.23
N GLN A 116 -48.33 22.09 -6.76
CA GLN A 116 -48.16 23.54 -6.63
C GLN A 116 -47.87 23.91 -5.17
N ILE A 117 -47.09 24.98 -4.97
CA ILE A 117 -46.88 25.55 -3.63
C ILE A 117 -48.18 26.26 -3.22
N GLN A 118 -48.99 25.61 -2.38
CA GLN A 118 -50.06 26.30 -1.66
C GLN A 118 -49.42 27.03 -0.47
N LEU A 119 -49.33 28.35 -0.56
CA LEU A 119 -48.99 29.21 0.56
C LEU A 119 -50.15 29.13 1.56
N GLU A 120 -50.03 28.36 2.63
CA GLU A 120 -51.00 28.40 3.73
C GLU A 120 -50.85 29.74 4.46
N ASP A 121 -51.92 30.53 4.48
CA ASP A 121 -52.04 31.78 5.19
C ASP A 121 -51.64 31.64 6.67
N GLY A 122 -50.69 32.48 7.08
CA GLY A 122 -50.35 32.67 8.49
C GLY A 122 -48.91 32.34 8.84
N LEU A 123 -47.96 33.13 8.32
CA LEU A 123 -46.74 33.61 9.00
C LEU A 123 -45.87 34.39 8.00
N GLY A 124 -46.02 35.72 8.00
CA GLY A 124 -45.11 36.66 7.32
C GLY A 124 -45.59 37.15 5.95
N THR A 125 -45.86 38.45 5.85
CA THR A 125 -46.11 39.18 4.60
C THR A 125 -44.90 39.12 3.67
N PHE A 126 -45.09 38.60 2.46
CA PHE A 126 -44.14 38.70 1.35
C PHE A 126 -44.82 39.38 0.14
N PRO A 127 -44.07 40.07 -0.74
CA PRO A 127 -44.63 40.84 -1.85
C PRO A 127 -45.32 39.94 -2.90
N ALA A 128 -46.27 40.53 -3.62
CA ALA A 128 -47.29 39.90 -4.46
C ALA A 128 -46.81 39.16 -5.74
N GLN A 129 -45.59 38.61 -5.77
CA GLN A 129 -45.09 37.80 -6.90
C GLN A 129 -44.50 36.46 -6.43
N PRO A 130 -44.74 35.36 -7.16
CA PRO A 130 -44.06 34.10 -6.87
C PRO A 130 -42.53 34.29 -6.96
N PRO A 131 -41.74 33.61 -6.11
CA PRO A 131 -40.29 33.76 -6.15
C PRO A 131 -39.75 33.35 -7.54
N PRO A 132 -38.79 34.08 -8.12
CA PRO A 132 -38.26 33.83 -9.48
C PRO A 132 -37.68 32.42 -9.69
N ALA A 133 -37.43 31.68 -8.60
CA ALA A 133 -37.01 30.28 -8.65
C ALA A 133 -38.12 29.31 -9.11
N MET A 134 -39.38 29.72 -9.11
CA MET A 134 -40.52 28.88 -9.53
C MET A 134 -40.56 28.68 -11.07
N ASP A 135 -40.01 29.64 -11.83
CA ASP A 135 -39.86 29.55 -13.29
C ASP A 135 -38.78 28.55 -13.73
N MET A 136 -37.90 28.12 -12.81
CA MET A 136 -36.84 27.14 -13.07
C MET A 136 -37.27 25.67 -12.90
N ILE A 137 -38.49 25.42 -12.41
CA ILE A 137 -39.03 24.07 -12.25
C ILE A 137 -39.82 23.72 -13.51
N GLY A 138 -39.31 22.78 -14.31
CA GLY A 138 -40.01 22.31 -15.50
C GLY A 138 -41.38 21.69 -15.17
N PRO A 139 -42.37 21.76 -16.07
CA PRO A 139 -43.70 21.21 -15.82
C PRO A 139 -43.62 19.71 -15.47
N GLY A 140 -44.22 19.34 -14.33
CA GLY A 140 -44.25 17.96 -13.86
C GLY A 140 -42.99 17.44 -13.18
N GLN A 141 -42.04 18.31 -12.78
CA GLN A 141 -40.84 17.87 -12.05
C GLN A 141 -41.04 17.86 -10.53
N LYS A 142 -40.31 16.96 -9.86
CA LYS A 142 -40.17 16.93 -8.40
C LYS A 142 -39.30 18.09 -7.96
N PHE A 143 -39.65 18.74 -6.84
CA PHE A 143 -38.88 19.84 -6.28
C PHE A 143 -38.94 19.86 -4.75
N TRP A 144 -38.07 20.67 -4.16
CA TRP A 144 -37.89 20.76 -2.72
C TRP A 144 -37.95 22.20 -2.25
N THR A 145 -38.45 22.41 -1.03
CA THR A 145 -38.34 23.72 -0.36
C THR A 145 -37.63 23.57 0.98
N VAL A 146 -36.75 24.52 1.31
CA VAL A 146 -36.08 24.60 2.61
C VAL A 146 -36.41 25.95 3.24
N GLN A 147 -36.93 25.93 4.47
CA GLN A 147 -37.25 27.15 5.21
C GLN A 147 -36.95 26.98 6.70
N ARG A 148 -36.65 28.08 7.40
CA ARG A 148 -36.64 28.10 8.87
C ARG A 148 -38.05 27.91 9.42
N VAL A 149 -38.14 27.32 10.61
CA VAL A 149 -39.42 27.13 11.32
C VAL A 149 -39.31 27.47 12.80
N ASN A 150 -40.40 28.01 13.34
CA ASN A 150 -40.49 28.34 14.76
C ASN A 150 -40.44 27.08 15.62
N GLY A 151 -39.94 27.24 16.83
CA GLY A 151 -39.55 26.17 17.70
C GLY A 151 -40.66 25.30 18.29
N ASN A 152 -41.84 25.11 17.70
CA ASN A 152 -42.93 24.42 18.41
C ASN A 152 -42.89 22.88 18.28
N GLY A 153 -42.25 22.25 19.26
CA GLY A 153 -42.48 20.84 19.57
C GLY A 153 -42.99 20.74 21.00
N GLY A 154 -44.31 20.82 21.19
CA GLY A 154 -44.97 20.23 22.35
C GLY A 154 -45.60 21.14 23.42
N ASN A 155 -45.35 22.45 23.48
CA ASN A 155 -46.12 23.36 24.36
C ASN A 155 -45.95 24.81 23.90
N GLY A 156 -47.04 25.42 23.42
CA GLY A 156 -47.06 26.69 22.71
C GLY A 156 -46.81 27.93 23.57
N LYS A 157 -45.54 28.25 23.83
CA LYS A 157 -45.07 29.60 24.17
C LYS A 157 -43.64 29.79 23.62
N GLY A 158 -43.53 30.42 22.46
CA GLY A 158 -42.25 30.65 21.79
C GLY A 158 -42.46 31.49 20.54
N ASP A 159 -42.65 32.78 20.76
CA ASP A 159 -42.97 33.75 19.71
C ASP A 159 -41.68 34.20 19.02
N GLY A 160 -41.32 33.54 17.90
CA GLY A 160 -40.27 33.98 17.00
C GLY A 160 -39.51 32.87 16.26
N VAL A 161 -39.10 33.16 15.02
CA VAL A 161 -38.10 32.35 14.30
C VAL A 161 -36.79 32.45 15.06
N ALA A 162 -36.12 31.32 15.34
CA ALA A 162 -34.82 31.35 15.99
C ALA A 162 -33.82 32.19 15.17
N GLY A 163 -33.00 32.99 15.87
CA GLY A 163 -31.92 33.76 15.27
C GLY A 163 -30.91 32.91 14.48
N PRO A 164 -29.90 33.51 13.85
CA PRO A 164 -28.89 32.78 13.06
C PRO A 164 -28.20 31.68 13.87
N HIS A 165 -27.56 30.74 13.16
CA HIS A 165 -26.75 29.71 13.83
C HIS A 165 -25.73 30.38 14.76
N ARG A 166 -25.57 29.85 15.98
CA ARG A 166 -24.58 30.33 16.96
C ARG A 166 -23.20 29.70 16.77
N HIS A 167 -22.93 29.20 15.58
CA HIS A 167 -21.66 28.58 15.21
C HIS A 167 -21.42 28.79 13.72
N SER A 168 -20.17 28.63 13.30
CA SER A 168 -19.82 28.67 11.88
C SER A 168 -20.11 27.35 11.17
N LEU A 169 -20.07 27.40 9.84
CA LEU A 169 -20.07 26.22 8.99
C LEU A 169 -18.87 25.30 9.28
N GLN A 170 -17.68 25.88 9.39
CA GLN A 170 -16.45 25.17 9.73
C GLN A 170 -16.60 24.39 11.05
N LYS A 171 -17.27 24.96 12.05
CA LYS A 171 -17.52 24.28 13.31
C LYS A 171 -18.39 23.03 13.15
N SER A 172 -19.33 23.05 12.20
CA SER A 172 -20.16 21.89 11.88
C SER A 172 -19.35 20.77 11.23
N ASP A 173 -18.41 21.13 10.34
CA ASP A 173 -17.53 20.18 9.64
C ASP A 173 -16.56 19.48 10.61
N GLU A 174 -16.02 20.21 11.60
CA GLU A 174 -15.21 19.64 12.69
C GLU A 174 -15.97 18.57 13.48
N ILE A 175 -17.26 18.81 13.74
CA ILE A 175 -18.07 17.97 14.64
C ILE A 175 -18.58 16.70 13.95
N LYS A 176 -18.86 16.80 12.65
CA LYS A 176 -19.33 15.68 11.85
C LYS A 176 -19.02 15.93 10.37
N LYS A 177 -18.38 14.94 9.74
CA LYS A 177 -18.22 14.90 8.29
C LYS A 177 -19.57 14.77 7.58
N ASN A 178 -19.80 15.56 6.54
CA ASN A 178 -20.98 15.46 5.68
C ASN A 178 -20.98 14.16 4.86
N SER A 179 -22.02 13.91 4.07
CA SER A 179 -22.12 12.68 3.27
C SER A 179 -21.01 12.55 2.22
N VAL A 180 -20.63 13.63 1.53
CA VAL A 180 -19.58 13.63 0.52
C VAL A 180 -18.20 13.33 1.12
N GLN A 181 -17.84 14.00 2.22
CA GLN A 181 -16.59 13.76 2.95
C GLN A 181 -16.49 12.33 3.50
N ARG A 182 -17.62 11.74 3.92
CA ARG A 182 -17.65 10.33 4.35
C ARG A 182 -17.49 9.37 3.18
N TRP A 183 -18.06 9.69 2.01
CA TRP A 183 -17.89 8.91 0.80
C TRP A 183 -16.45 8.98 0.29
N LEU A 184 -15.83 10.17 0.23
CA LEU A 184 -14.42 10.35 -0.13
C LEU A 184 -13.49 9.56 0.79
N ALA A 185 -13.71 9.62 2.11
CA ALA A 185 -12.93 8.84 3.07
C ALA A 185 -13.12 7.32 2.92
N LYS A 186 -14.30 6.87 2.45
CA LYS A 186 -14.57 5.47 2.14
C LYS A 186 -13.81 5.05 0.87
N GLN A 187 -13.88 5.86 -0.19
CA GLN A 187 -13.17 5.62 -1.44
C GLN A 187 -11.66 5.56 -1.21
N GLU A 188 -11.08 6.53 -0.50
CA GLU A 188 -9.65 6.56 -0.16
C GLU A 188 -9.22 5.29 0.61
N LYS A 189 -10.08 4.81 1.52
CA LYS A 189 -9.83 3.57 2.26
C LYS A 189 -9.93 2.33 1.38
N GLU A 190 -10.81 2.32 0.39
CA GLU A 190 -10.96 1.23 -0.59
C GLU A 190 -9.77 1.22 -1.56
N THR A 191 -9.31 2.39 -2.04
CA THR A 191 -8.07 2.53 -2.82
C THR A 191 -6.85 2.04 -2.03
N LYS A 192 -6.74 2.40 -0.74
CA LYS A 192 -5.67 1.91 0.16
C LYS A 192 -5.76 0.41 0.48
N LYS A 193 -6.94 -0.21 0.34
CA LYS A 193 -7.11 -1.66 0.49
C LYS A 193 -6.76 -2.43 -0.79
N GLY A 194 -6.91 -1.80 -1.96
CA GLY A 194 -6.51 -2.35 -3.26
C GLY A 194 -5.00 -2.28 -3.51
N GLN A 195 -4.29 -1.37 -2.84
CA GLN A 195 -2.83 -1.44 -2.72
C GLN A 195 -2.48 -2.51 -1.69
N SER A 196 -1.89 -3.63 -2.14
CA SER A 196 -1.39 -4.66 -1.25
C SER A 196 -0.48 -4.04 -0.19
N LYS A 197 -0.64 -4.43 1.08
CA LYS A 197 0.36 -4.11 2.10
C LYS A 197 1.71 -4.61 1.57
N PRO A 198 2.80 -3.83 1.64
CA PRO A 198 4.10 -4.32 1.22
C PRO A 198 4.40 -5.60 1.97
N ILE A 199 4.51 -6.71 1.23
CA ILE A 199 4.83 -8.02 1.77
C ILE A 199 6.17 -7.88 2.51
N PRO A 200 6.29 -8.33 3.77
CA PRO A 200 7.55 -8.25 4.49
C PRO A 200 8.60 -9.11 3.76
N ARG A 201 9.54 -8.47 3.05
CA ARG A 201 10.64 -9.12 2.32
C ARG A 201 11.74 -9.55 3.29
N LYS A 202 11.43 -10.52 4.14
CA LYS A 202 12.34 -11.08 5.15
C LYS A 202 12.72 -12.51 4.79
N ALA A 203 13.91 -12.92 5.21
CA ALA A 203 14.35 -14.30 5.02
C ALA A 203 13.35 -15.31 5.62
N THR A 204 13.20 -16.46 4.98
CA THR A 204 12.38 -17.60 5.44
C THR A 204 13.24 -18.87 5.48
N GLY A 205 12.70 -19.97 6.02
CA GLY A 205 13.39 -21.27 6.00
C GLY A 205 14.76 -21.27 6.70
N THR A 206 15.74 -21.94 6.09
CA THR A 206 17.13 -22.03 6.58
C THR A 206 17.80 -20.66 6.62
N ALA A 207 17.58 -19.82 5.61
CA ALA A 207 18.06 -18.43 5.59
C ALA A 207 17.62 -17.65 6.84
N LEU A 208 16.37 -17.81 7.29
CA LEU A 208 15.90 -17.14 8.51
C LEU A 208 16.65 -17.61 9.76
N THR A 209 16.99 -18.90 9.85
CA THR A 209 17.79 -19.43 10.96
C THR A 209 19.18 -18.81 10.96
N THR A 210 19.81 -18.68 9.80
CA THR A 210 21.12 -18.02 9.64
C THR A 210 21.06 -16.54 10.00
N VAL A 211 20.03 -15.81 9.56
CA VAL A 211 19.81 -14.41 9.96
C VAL A 211 19.71 -14.27 11.48
N LYS A 212 18.99 -15.18 12.15
CA LYS A 212 18.89 -15.17 13.62
C LYS A 212 20.24 -15.44 14.29
N LYS A 213 20.99 -16.42 13.79
CA LYS A 213 22.34 -16.77 14.28
C LYS A 213 23.28 -15.55 14.20
N HIS A 214 23.17 -14.77 13.12
CA HIS A 214 24.01 -13.60 12.85
C HIS A 214 23.32 -12.26 13.20
N SER A 215 22.34 -12.26 14.10
CA SER A 215 21.59 -11.04 14.45
C SER A 215 22.34 -10.11 15.43
N ARG A 216 23.29 -10.67 16.19
CA ARG A 216 24.07 -9.92 17.18
C ARG A 216 25.11 -9.03 16.51
N ASP A 217 25.47 -7.96 17.20
CA ASP A 217 26.50 -7.04 16.74
C ASP A 217 27.83 -7.76 16.54
N SER A 218 28.56 -7.37 15.49
CA SER A 218 29.84 -7.94 15.09
C SER A 218 30.64 -6.83 14.38
N ASP A 219 31.97 -6.93 14.44
CA ASP A 219 32.87 -5.98 13.78
C ASP A 219 32.59 -5.88 12.27
N LEU A 220 32.39 -7.04 11.63
CA LEU A 220 31.94 -7.09 10.24
C LEU A 220 30.41 -7.08 10.17
N LYS A 221 29.84 -6.10 9.44
CA LYS A 221 28.41 -6.00 9.17
C LYS A 221 28.14 -6.27 7.69
N LEU A 222 27.19 -7.16 7.41
CA LEU A 222 26.66 -7.42 6.07
C LEU A 222 25.28 -6.76 5.93
N TYR A 223 25.20 -5.71 5.13
CA TYR A 223 23.93 -5.13 4.67
C TYR A 223 23.43 -5.90 3.45
N SER A 224 22.36 -6.66 3.63
CA SER A 224 21.87 -7.64 2.65
C SER A 224 20.35 -7.59 2.50
N ALA A 225 19.88 -7.95 1.31
CA ALA A 225 18.47 -8.27 1.09
C ALA A 225 18.35 -9.78 0.82
N CYS A 226 17.57 -10.49 1.62
CA CYS A 226 17.44 -11.96 1.57
C CYS A 226 16.98 -12.53 0.20
N PHE A 227 16.33 -11.70 -0.63
CA PHE A 227 15.89 -12.06 -1.98
C PHE A 227 16.92 -11.69 -3.08
N CYS A 228 17.93 -10.89 -2.77
CA CYS A 228 18.90 -10.37 -3.75
C CYS A 228 19.97 -11.43 -4.10
N PRO A 229 20.12 -11.83 -5.38
CA PRO A 229 21.11 -12.83 -5.78
C PRO A 229 22.54 -12.37 -5.50
N PHE A 230 22.83 -11.07 -5.68
CA PHE A 230 24.15 -10.51 -5.43
C PHE A 230 24.50 -10.50 -3.93
N SER A 231 23.51 -10.27 -3.07
CA SER A 231 23.72 -10.35 -1.62
C SER A 231 23.97 -11.79 -1.19
N GLN A 232 23.24 -12.74 -1.78
CA GLN A 232 23.44 -14.16 -1.49
C GLN A 232 24.86 -14.64 -1.84
N ARG A 233 25.51 -14.10 -2.88
CA ARG A 233 26.93 -14.40 -3.20
C ARG A 233 27.85 -14.14 -1.99
N VAL A 234 27.78 -12.94 -1.43
CA VAL A 234 28.60 -12.55 -0.26
C VAL A 234 28.22 -13.38 0.96
N TRP A 235 26.93 -13.61 1.15
CA TRP A 235 26.42 -14.38 2.28
C TRP A 235 26.94 -15.83 2.27
N ILE A 236 26.92 -16.51 1.11
CA ILE A 236 27.49 -17.86 0.95
C ILE A 236 28.98 -17.86 1.30
N ALA A 237 29.74 -16.88 0.82
CA ALA A 237 31.17 -16.83 1.08
C ALA A 237 31.50 -16.63 2.56
N LEU A 238 30.74 -15.78 3.27
CA LEU A 238 30.92 -15.60 4.72
C LEU A 238 30.60 -16.89 5.49
N GLU A 239 29.51 -17.58 5.15
CA GLU A 239 29.17 -18.88 5.74
C GLU A 239 30.21 -19.96 5.43
N ALA A 240 30.71 -20.03 4.19
CA ALA A 240 31.72 -21.00 3.77
C ALA A 240 33.08 -20.76 4.41
N LYS A 241 33.42 -19.50 4.70
CA LYS A 241 34.66 -19.12 5.39
C LYS A 241 34.54 -19.17 6.91
N GLY A 242 33.34 -19.36 7.47
CA GLY A 242 33.12 -19.31 8.91
C GLY A 242 33.42 -17.95 9.53
N ILE A 243 33.36 -16.86 8.76
CA ILE A 243 33.66 -15.51 9.25
C ILE A 243 32.52 -15.05 10.16
N ALA A 244 32.86 -14.43 11.30
CA ALA A 244 31.86 -13.79 12.15
C ALA A 244 31.36 -12.49 11.50
N TYR A 245 30.05 -12.32 11.42
CA TYR A 245 29.43 -11.11 10.90
C TYR A 245 28.05 -10.88 11.53
N GLN A 246 27.59 -9.64 11.49
CA GLN A 246 26.20 -9.24 11.74
C GLN A 246 25.44 -9.19 10.41
N TYR A 247 24.29 -9.87 10.32
CA TYR A 247 23.36 -9.75 9.21
C TYR A 247 22.40 -8.57 9.44
N CYS A 248 22.49 -7.56 8.60
CA CYS A 248 21.62 -6.39 8.59
C CYS A 248 20.65 -6.48 7.40
N GLU A 249 19.40 -6.88 7.65
CA GLU A 249 18.37 -6.93 6.60
C GLU A 249 18.00 -5.52 6.13
N ILE A 250 18.17 -5.27 4.82
CA ILE A 250 17.87 -4.01 4.15
C ILE A 250 16.88 -4.27 3.02
N ASP A 251 15.76 -3.57 3.04
CA ASP A 251 14.88 -3.45 1.87
C ASP A 251 15.26 -2.17 1.11
N PRO A 252 15.97 -2.26 -0.05
CA PRO A 252 16.46 -1.08 -0.78
C PRO A 252 15.34 -0.21 -1.36
N TYR A 253 14.10 -0.72 -1.40
CA TYR A 253 12.92 0.01 -1.90
C TYR A 253 12.12 0.66 -0.77
N ARG A 254 12.42 0.33 0.49
CA ARG A 254 11.76 0.96 1.63
C ARG A 254 12.40 2.32 1.92
N ARG A 255 11.57 3.25 2.39
CA ARG A 255 12.00 4.58 2.87
C ARG A 255 11.57 4.80 4.33
N PRO A 256 12.35 5.56 5.12
CA PRO A 256 13.69 6.07 4.81
C PRO A 256 14.72 4.93 4.72
N VAL A 257 15.79 5.15 3.93
CA VAL A 257 16.93 4.23 3.88
C VAL A 257 17.75 4.42 5.17
N PRO A 258 18.14 3.35 5.89
CA PRO A 258 18.90 3.50 7.13
C PRO A 258 20.25 4.20 6.93
N THR A 259 20.58 5.18 7.76
CA THR A 259 21.86 5.93 7.69
C THR A 259 23.09 5.04 7.73
N PRO A 260 23.21 4.04 8.64
CA PRO A 260 24.40 3.18 8.68
C PRO A 260 24.64 2.40 7.38
N PHE A 261 23.57 2.11 6.63
CA PHE A 261 23.68 1.47 5.32
C PHE A 261 24.11 2.45 4.24
N LEU A 262 23.61 3.69 4.24
CA LEU A 262 24.05 4.74 3.30
C LEU A 262 25.51 5.14 3.51
N GLU A 263 25.99 5.14 4.75
CA GLU A 263 27.41 5.34 5.04
C GLU A 263 28.27 4.20 4.48
N ALA A 264 27.77 2.96 4.50
CA ALA A 264 28.46 1.82 3.91
C ALA A 264 28.38 1.79 2.37
N ASN A 265 27.26 2.24 1.80
CA ASN A 265 27.08 2.37 0.36
C ASN A 265 26.16 3.57 0.04
N PRO A 266 26.74 4.72 -0.38
CA PRO A 266 25.96 5.92 -0.71
C PRO A 266 24.96 5.70 -1.86
N ARG A 267 25.12 4.66 -2.68
CA ARG A 267 24.17 4.31 -3.76
C ARG A 267 22.89 3.65 -3.24
N GLY A 268 22.86 3.21 -1.98
CA GLY A 268 21.71 2.54 -1.38
C GLY A 268 21.41 1.16 -1.96
N LEU A 269 22.44 0.45 -2.45
CA LEU A 269 22.32 -0.89 -3.07
C LEU A 269 22.90 -1.99 -2.17
N THR A 270 22.27 -3.15 -2.16
CA THR A 270 22.80 -4.35 -1.49
C THR A 270 23.50 -5.28 -2.51
N PRO A 271 24.55 -6.01 -2.11
CA PRO A 271 25.16 -6.03 -0.79
C PRO A 271 26.12 -4.86 -0.52
N ALA A 272 26.31 -4.56 0.76
CA ALA A 272 27.43 -3.77 1.26
C ALA A 272 27.96 -4.38 2.56
N ILE A 273 29.25 -4.21 2.83
CA ILE A 273 29.87 -4.57 4.10
C ILE A 273 30.50 -3.36 4.77
N ARG A 274 30.59 -3.40 6.11
CA ARG A 274 31.32 -2.42 6.91
C ARG A 274 32.11 -3.12 8.00
N GLN A 275 33.35 -2.68 8.23
CA GLN A 275 34.24 -3.13 9.28
C GLN A 275 34.97 -1.91 9.87
N GLY A 276 34.64 -1.53 11.11
CA GLY A 276 35.04 -0.24 11.67
C GLY A 276 34.65 0.95 10.77
N ASP A 277 35.66 1.73 10.35
CA ASP A 277 35.51 2.89 9.46
C ASP A 277 35.58 2.54 7.97
N TRP A 278 35.94 1.31 7.64
CA TRP A 278 36.02 0.85 6.25
C TRP A 278 34.71 0.24 5.79
N ALA A 279 34.33 0.50 4.54
CA ALA A 279 33.16 -0.10 3.91
C ALA A 279 33.44 -0.47 2.45
N CYS A 280 32.71 -1.47 1.95
CA CYS A 280 32.80 -1.91 0.56
C CYS A 280 31.42 -2.32 0.04
N ALA A 281 31.14 -1.95 -1.20
CA ALA A 281 29.96 -2.37 -1.95
C ALA A 281 30.38 -3.21 -3.18
N GLU A 282 29.39 -3.70 -3.92
CA GLU A 282 29.53 -4.57 -5.11
C GLU A 282 29.94 -6.01 -4.76
N SER A 283 29.07 -6.98 -5.05
CA SER A 283 29.29 -8.37 -4.62
C SER A 283 30.61 -8.97 -5.10
N ALA A 284 31.05 -8.65 -6.33
CA ALA A 284 32.30 -9.18 -6.89
C ALA A 284 33.53 -8.62 -6.19
N VAL A 285 33.51 -7.33 -5.83
CA VAL A 285 34.61 -6.66 -5.11
C VAL A 285 34.68 -7.17 -3.68
N ILE A 286 33.53 -7.29 -3.02
CA ILE A 286 33.45 -7.86 -1.67
C ILE A 286 33.97 -9.31 -1.66
N LEU A 287 33.67 -10.11 -2.67
CA LEU A 287 34.15 -11.49 -2.78
C LEU A 287 35.66 -11.60 -3.04
N GLU A 288 36.29 -10.64 -3.73
CA GLU A 288 37.76 -10.58 -3.81
C GLU A 288 38.39 -10.29 -2.44
N TYR A 289 37.75 -9.46 -1.61
CA TYR A 289 38.19 -9.19 -0.23
C TYR A 289 38.01 -10.41 0.68
N VAL A 290 36.78 -10.93 0.77
CA VAL A 290 36.43 -12.09 1.61
C VAL A 290 37.13 -13.37 1.14
N GLY A 291 37.19 -13.59 -0.16
CA GLY A 291 37.77 -14.80 -0.76
C GLY A 291 39.27 -14.95 -0.50
N ARG A 292 40.00 -13.83 -0.36
CA ARG A 292 41.44 -13.80 -0.08
C ARG A 292 41.79 -13.92 1.41
N GLY A 293 40.81 -13.89 2.32
CA GLY A 293 41.05 -14.00 3.76
C GLY A 293 41.58 -12.72 4.41
N TYR A 294 41.31 -11.54 3.82
CA TYR A 294 41.74 -10.26 4.39
C TYR A 294 40.89 -9.80 5.58
N VAL A 295 39.78 -10.48 5.87
CA VAL A 295 39.09 -10.34 7.16
C VAL A 295 39.97 -11.06 8.18
N GLN A 296 40.68 -10.28 9.01
CA GLN A 296 41.57 -10.76 10.07
C GLN A 296 41.01 -11.99 10.78
N LEU A 297 41.84 -13.01 10.96
CA LEU A 297 41.93 -13.79 12.19
C LEU A 297 43.37 -14.28 12.31
N GLU A 298 44.08 -13.71 13.28
CA GLU A 298 45.44 -14.10 13.69
C GLU A 298 45.48 -15.53 14.29
N ASP A 299 44.34 -16.23 14.35
CA ASP A 299 44.19 -17.56 14.97
C ASP A 299 43.39 -18.59 14.14
N LEU A 300 43.15 -18.38 12.83
CA LEU A 300 42.53 -19.41 11.98
C LEU A 300 43.60 -20.17 11.18
N ASP A 301 44.09 -21.25 11.78
CA ASP A 301 44.55 -22.41 11.02
C ASP A 301 43.52 -22.73 9.93
N LYS A 302 43.98 -22.76 8.66
CA LYS A 302 43.48 -23.56 7.51
C LYS A 302 42.06 -24.14 7.67
N GLU A 303 41.06 -23.90 6.82
CA GLU A 303 41.00 -24.44 5.46
C GLU A 303 39.59 -24.18 4.87
N THR A 304 39.48 -23.38 3.81
CA THR A 304 38.56 -23.55 2.66
C THR A 304 38.87 -22.39 1.69
N PRO A 305 39.90 -22.54 0.84
CA PRO A 305 40.23 -21.50 -0.14
C PRO A 305 39.17 -21.48 -1.24
N LEU A 306 38.39 -20.39 -1.34
CA LEU A 306 37.40 -20.22 -2.42
C LEU A 306 38.06 -19.83 -3.75
N PHE A 307 39.33 -19.44 -3.72
CA PHE A 307 40.20 -19.34 -4.89
C PHE A 307 41.26 -20.45 -4.84
N PRO A 308 41.66 -21.00 -5.99
CA PRO A 308 42.83 -21.86 -6.06
C PRO A 308 44.10 -21.05 -5.71
N THR A 309 45.11 -21.75 -5.20
CA THR A 309 46.43 -21.18 -4.90
C THR A 309 47.24 -20.92 -6.18
N ASP A 310 47.04 -21.73 -7.22
CA ASP A 310 47.70 -21.57 -8.52
C ASP A 310 47.24 -20.26 -9.23
N PRO A 311 48.17 -19.37 -9.60
CA PRO A 311 47.83 -18.10 -10.23
C PRO A 311 47.11 -18.22 -11.58
N ARG A 312 47.42 -19.27 -12.37
CA ARG A 312 46.80 -19.48 -13.69
C ARG A 312 45.37 -19.97 -13.52
N LEU A 313 45.14 -20.93 -12.64
CA LEU A 313 43.80 -21.41 -12.32
C LEU A 313 42.96 -20.28 -11.70
N LYS A 314 43.56 -19.41 -10.87
CA LYS A 314 42.90 -18.22 -10.35
C LYS A 314 42.49 -17.24 -11.46
N ALA A 315 43.34 -17.02 -12.46
CA ALA A 315 42.99 -16.23 -13.64
C ALA A 315 41.84 -16.85 -14.44
N ASN A 316 41.83 -18.18 -14.60
CA ASN A 316 40.73 -18.90 -15.25
C ASN A 316 39.41 -18.75 -14.46
N CYS A 317 39.44 -18.84 -13.13
CA CYS A 317 38.25 -18.59 -12.31
C CYS A 317 37.69 -17.18 -12.55
N ARG A 318 38.55 -16.16 -12.64
CA ARG A 318 38.11 -14.78 -12.92
C ARG A 318 37.45 -14.66 -14.29
N LEU A 319 38.03 -15.27 -15.31
CA LEU A 319 37.44 -15.30 -16.65
C LEU A 319 36.01 -15.89 -16.63
N TRP A 320 35.79 -16.98 -15.90
CA TRP A 320 34.46 -17.59 -15.79
C TRP A 320 33.51 -16.82 -14.88
N ILE A 321 34.01 -16.12 -13.86
CA ILE A 321 33.23 -15.14 -13.08
C ILE A 321 32.77 -13.98 -13.98
N ASP A 322 33.64 -13.49 -14.87
CA ASP A 322 33.28 -12.46 -15.84
C ASP A 322 32.24 -12.99 -16.83
N HIS A 323 32.38 -14.23 -17.33
CA HIS A 323 31.34 -14.88 -18.14
C HIS A 323 29.99 -14.94 -17.43
N ILE A 324 29.97 -15.28 -16.13
CA ILE A 324 28.73 -15.25 -15.34
C ILE A 324 28.15 -13.82 -15.33
N ASN A 325 28.96 -12.81 -15.01
CA ASN A 325 28.48 -11.43 -14.85
C ASN A 325 28.09 -10.76 -16.17
N GLU A 326 28.75 -11.09 -17.29
CA GLU A 326 28.55 -10.44 -18.58
C GLU A 326 27.60 -11.22 -19.52
N ARG A 327 27.44 -12.53 -19.33
CA ARG A 327 26.61 -13.38 -20.20
C ARG A 327 25.40 -13.93 -19.48
N ILE A 328 25.60 -14.63 -18.36
CA ILE A 328 24.51 -15.32 -17.65
C ILE A 328 23.59 -14.30 -16.96
N VAL A 329 24.14 -13.37 -16.17
CA VAL A 329 23.35 -12.39 -15.43
C VAL A 329 22.49 -11.53 -16.35
N PRO A 330 23.00 -10.93 -17.45
CA PRO A 330 22.18 -10.14 -18.36
C PRO A 330 21.15 -10.98 -19.12
N ALA A 331 21.48 -12.23 -19.50
CA ALA A 331 20.52 -13.12 -20.16
C ALA A 331 19.37 -13.52 -19.21
N PHE A 332 19.68 -13.83 -17.95
CA PHE A 332 18.68 -14.10 -16.90
C PHE A 332 17.70 -12.93 -16.74
N TYR A 333 18.21 -11.71 -16.57
CA TYR A 333 17.35 -10.53 -16.43
C TYR A 333 16.63 -10.17 -17.73
N GLY A 334 17.23 -10.45 -18.90
CA GLY A 334 16.58 -10.28 -20.20
C GLY A 334 15.31 -11.11 -20.33
N ILE A 335 15.36 -12.40 -19.95
CA ILE A 335 14.17 -13.26 -19.91
C ILE A 335 13.14 -12.73 -18.92
N LEU A 336 13.59 -12.32 -17.72
CA LEU A 336 12.69 -11.86 -16.67
C LEU A 336 11.96 -10.56 -17.05
N GLN A 337 12.65 -9.63 -17.73
CA GLN A 337 12.14 -8.32 -18.13
C GLN A 337 11.32 -8.33 -19.42
N ALA A 338 11.24 -9.48 -20.11
CA ALA A 338 10.52 -9.56 -21.36
C ALA A 338 9.02 -9.25 -21.15
N ARG A 339 8.48 -8.36 -22.00
CA ARG A 339 7.16 -7.73 -21.83
C ARG A 339 5.99 -8.66 -22.17
N ASP A 340 6.24 -9.69 -22.95
CA ASP A 340 5.21 -10.65 -23.33
C ASP A 340 5.16 -11.79 -22.31
N MET A 341 3.98 -11.97 -21.70
CA MET A 341 3.72 -13.06 -20.75
C MET A 341 3.24 -14.33 -21.47
N ALA A 342 3.12 -14.31 -22.81
CA ALA A 342 2.55 -15.41 -23.61
C ALA A 342 3.49 -16.60 -23.84
N GLY A 343 4.70 -16.61 -23.29
CA GLY A 343 5.59 -17.77 -23.32
C GLY A 343 7.08 -17.42 -23.28
N PRO A 344 7.96 -18.43 -23.26
CA PRO A 344 9.40 -18.22 -23.32
C PRO A 344 9.78 -17.56 -24.66
N HIS A 345 10.55 -16.47 -24.61
CA HIS A 345 11.20 -15.91 -25.79
C HIS A 345 12.36 -16.82 -26.21
N PRO A 346 12.24 -17.58 -27.32
CA PRO A 346 13.20 -18.65 -27.63
C PRO A 346 14.63 -18.13 -27.73
N GLU A 347 14.84 -16.97 -28.37
CA GLU A 347 16.17 -16.36 -28.51
C GLU A 347 16.82 -16.01 -27.16
N LEU A 348 16.03 -15.53 -26.18
CA LEU A 348 16.54 -15.19 -24.85
C LEU A 348 16.84 -16.44 -24.04
N VAL A 349 16.00 -17.47 -24.16
CA VAL A 349 16.20 -18.79 -23.55
C VAL A 349 17.46 -19.44 -24.12
N ASP A 350 17.59 -19.49 -25.44
CA ASP A 350 18.76 -20.05 -26.14
C ASP A 350 20.04 -19.33 -25.73
N LYS A 351 20.00 -17.99 -25.59
CA LYS A 351 21.14 -17.21 -25.13
C LYS A 351 21.56 -17.57 -23.70
N LEU A 352 20.62 -17.71 -22.78
CA LEU A 352 20.93 -18.11 -21.40
C LEU A 352 21.43 -19.57 -21.36
N GLN A 353 20.77 -20.47 -22.10
CA GLN A 353 21.13 -21.87 -22.18
C GLN A 353 22.52 -22.08 -22.78
N ALA A 354 22.89 -21.32 -23.82
CA ALA A 354 24.23 -21.35 -24.41
C ALA A 354 25.27 -20.86 -23.40
N ALA A 355 24.99 -19.76 -22.68
CA ALA A 355 25.91 -19.24 -21.67
C ALA A 355 26.13 -20.23 -20.50
N ILE A 356 25.06 -20.89 -20.03
CA ILE A 356 25.17 -21.93 -19.00
C ILE A 356 25.94 -23.14 -19.55
N THR A 357 25.63 -23.58 -20.78
CA THR A 357 26.34 -24.70 -21.43
C THR A 357 27.85 -24.44 -21.51
N SER A 358 28.27 -23.25 -21.94
CA SER A 358 29.70 -22.89 -21.96
C SER A 358 30.36 -22.97 -20.58
N LEU A 359 29.66 -22.53 -19.53
CA LEU A 359 30.16 -22.61 -18.16
C LEU A 359 30.25 -24.07 -17.67
N VAL A 360 29.26 -24.89 -17.98
CA VAL A 360 29.24 -26.33 -17.62
C VAL A 360 30.34 -27.10 -18.33
N LEU A 361 30.59 -26.82 -19.62
CA LEU A 361 31.66 -27.46 -20.39
C LEU A 361 33.06 -27.08 -19.91
N ALA A 362 33.20 -25.94 -19.22
CA ALA A 362 34.45 -25.50 -18.65
C ALA A 362 34.68 -25.93 -17.20
N ALA A 363 33.62 -26.42 -16.54
CA ALA A 363 33.74 -27.00 -15.22
C ALA A 363 34.46 -28.35 -15.29
N ASP A 364 35.04 -28.76 -14.17
CA ASP A 364 35.60 -30.10 -14.01
C ASP A 364 34.57 -31.17 -14.40
N GLU A 365 35.00 -32.14 -15.21
CA GLU A 365 34.13 -33.16 -15.80
C GLU A 365 33.51 -34.09 -14.75
N GLN A 366 34.23 -34.37 -13.66
CA GLN A 366 33.77 -35.24 -12.57
C GLN A 366 32.99 -34.43 -11.52
N GLY A 367 33.39 -33.18 -11.29
CA GLY A 367 32.76 -32.29 -10.33
C GLY A 367 33.00 -32.72 -8.87
N PRO A 368 32.06 -32.45 -7.96
CA PRO A 368 30.70 -31.94 -8.23
C PRO A 368 30.63 -30.42 -8.53
N TYR A 369 31.62 -29.63 -8.13
CA TYR A 369 31.69 -28.17 -8.30
C TYR A 369 32.52 -27.74 -9.51
N PHE A 370 32.67 -26.43 -9.75
CA PHE A 370 33.38 -25.91 -10.93
C PHE A 370 34.83 -26.40 -11.04
N LEU A 371 35.56 -26.42 -9.92
CA LEU A 371 36.96 -26.90 -9.85
C LEU A 371 37.05 -28.37 -9.37
N GLY A 372 35.95 -29.12 -9.41
CA GLY A 372 35.91 -30.50 -8.93
C GLY A 372 35.39 -30.61 -7.50
N GLY A 373 36.24 -31.11 -6.59
CA GLY A 373 35.83 -31.59 -5.26
C GLY A 373 35.35 -30.53 -4.25
N SER A 374 35.57 -29.24 -4.48
CA SER A 374 35.31 -28.19 -3.48
C SER A 374 34.68 -26.94 -4.07
N LEU A 375 33.85 -26.28 -3.27
CA LEU A 375 33.18 -25.03 -3.61
C LEU A 375 34.21 -23.92 -3.89
N SER A 376 34.11 -23.26 -5.05
CA SER A 376 34.96 -22.15 -5.46
C SER A 376 34.16 -20.84 -5.61
N LEU A 377 34.83 -19.72 -5.84
CA LEU A 377 34.14 -18.46 -6.14
C LEU A 377 33.34 -18.50 -7.44
N VAL A 378 33.69 -19.35 -8.41
CA VAL A 378 32.87 -19.51 -9.62
C VAL A 378 31.50 -20.06 -9.23
N ASP A 379 31.47 -21.07 -8.36
CA ASP A 379 30.25 -21.64 -7.78
C ASP A 379 29.47 -20.59 -6.98
N VAL A 380 30.14 -19.84 -6.10
CA VAL A 380 29.51 -18.79 -5.28
C VAL A 380 28.86 -17.70 -6.15
N HIS A 381 29.51 -17.31 -7.25
CA HIS A 381 28.96 -16.32 -8.19
C HIS A 381 27.73 -16.85 -8.95
N PHE A 382 27.74 -18.13 -9.30
CA PHE A 382 26.70 -18.75 -10.12
C PHE A 382 25.51 -19.26 -9.31
N ALA A 383 25.73 -19.82 -8.12
CA ALA A 383 24.70 -20.50 -7.33
C ALA A 383 23.42 -19.67 -7.13
N PRO A 384 23.46 -18.37 -6.79
CA PRO A 384 22.24 -17.59 -6.64
C PRO A 384 21.40 -17.52 -7.93
N PHE A 385 22.04 -17.51 -9.11
CA PHE A 385 21.33 -17.50 -10.39
C PHE A 385 20.85 -18.89 -10.78
N ALA A 386 21.67 -19.92 -10.58
CA ALA A 386 21.31 -21.33 -10.77
C ALA A 386 20.03 -21.71 -9.99
N LEU A 387 19.97 -21.37 -8.69
CA LEU A 387 18.80 -21.63 -7.85
C LEU A 387 17.53 -20.89 -8.32
N ARG A 388 17.69 -19.71 -8.93
CA ARG A 388 16.59 -18.87 -9.42
C ARG A 388 16.08 -19.30 -10.79
N LEU A 389 16.77 -20.20 -11.49
CA LEU A 389 16.23 -20.81 -12.71
C LEU A 389 14.92 -21.56 -12.39
N SER A 390 14.92 -22.44 -11.38
CA SER A 390 13.71 -23.16 -10.94
C SER A 390 12.80 -22.31 -10.02
N ARG A 391 13.37 -21.43 -9.18
CA ARG A 391 12.58 -20.67 -8.20
C ARG A 391 11.92 -19.41 -8.76
N VAL A 392 12.43 -18.86 -9.87
CA VAL A 392 11.95 -17.62 -10.48
C VAL A 392 11.58 -17.83 -11.95
N LEU A 393 12.51 -18.29 -12.80
CA LEU A 393 12.23 -18.38 -14.25
C LEU A 393 11.26 -19.51 -14.61
N GLN A 394 11.30 -20.66 -13.94
CA GLN A 394 10.35 -21.74 -14.18
C GLN A 394 8.89 -21.29 -13.91
N PRO A 395 8.52 -20.77 -12.72
CA PRO A 395 7.15 -20.37 -12.46
C PRO A 395 6.71 -19.14 -13.27
N SER A 396 7.62 -18.22 -13.63
CA SER A 396 7.26 -16.98 -14.33
C SER A 396 7.36 -17.04 -15.86
N ARG A 397 8.21 -17.94 -16.39
CA ARG A 397 8.61 -17.97 -17.81
C ARG A 397 8.75 -19.39 -18.39
N GLY A 398 8.47 -20.44 -17.61
CA GLY A 398 8.51 -21.83 -18.09
C GLY A 398 9.91 -22.39 -18.36
N TRP A 399 10.94 -21.89 -17.67
CA TRP A 399 12.31 -22.43 -17.76
C TRP A 399 12.34 -23.95 -17.48
N SER A 400 13.06 -24.69 -18.32
CA SER A 400 13.15 -26.15 -18.25
C SER A 400 14.12 -26.60 -17.16
N GLU A 401 13.73 -27.66 -16.44
CA GLU A 401 14.62 -28.33 -15.49
C GLU A 401 15.79 -29.03 -16.19
N PRO A 402 16.96 -29.16 -15.54
CA PRO A 402 18.07 -29.90 -16.09
C PRO A 402 17.70 -31.37 -16.31
N ILE A 403 18.25 -31.96 -17.38
CA ILE A 403 18.05 -33.38 -17.69
C ILE A 403 18.77 -34.23 -16.62
N PRO A 404 18.09 -35.22 -16.01
CA PRO A 404 18.71 -36.12 -15.06
C PRO A 404 19.98 -36.81 -15.58
N GLY A 405 20.96 -37.03 -14.70
CA GLY A 405 22.27 -37.61 -15.05
C GLY A 405 23.28 -36.66 -15.73
N THR A 406 22.87 -35.50 -16.24
CA THR A 406 23.81 -34.56 -16.88
C THR A 406 24.77 -33.90 -15.89
N ARG A 407 25.94 -33.44 -16.38
CA ARG A 407 26.90 -32.67 -15.57
C ARG A 407 26.26 -31.42 -14.94
N TRP A 408 25.37 -30.76 -15.68
CA TRP A 408 24.61 -29.61 -15.20
C TRP A 408 23.69 -29.98 -14.04
N HIS A 409 22.93 -31.08 -14.14
CA HIS A 409 22.10 -31.55 -13.04
C HIS A 409 22.93 -31.88 -11.79
N GLN A 410 24.02 -32.63 -11.96
CA GLN A 410 24.91 -32.98 -10.84
C GLN A 410 25.49 -31.75 -10.16
N TRP A 411 25.85 -30.71 -10.93
CA TRP A 411 26.33 -29.45 -10.37
C TRP A 411 25.22 -28.74 -9.60
N LEU A 412 24.02 -28.63 -10.18
CA LEU A 412 22.89 -27.96 -9.53
C LEU A 412 22.54 -28.65 -8.20
N ASP A 413 22.52 -29.99 -8.18
CA ASP A 413 22.27 -30.78 -6.97
C ASP A 413 23.34 -30.52 -5.90
N ALA A 414 24.61 -30.44 -6.31
CA ALA A 414 25.70 -30.12 -5.40
C ALA A 414 25.59 -28.70 -4.82
N LEU A 415 25.16 -27.73 -5.63
CA LEU A 415 24.90 -26.36 -5.16
C LEU A 415 23.71 -26.33 -4.19
N GLU A 416 22.61 -27.02 -4.50
CA GLU A 416 21.42 -27.08 -3.63
C GLU A 416 21.68 -27.82 -2.31
N GLY A 417 22.46 -28.91 -2.37
CA GLY A 417 22.85 -29.72 -1.22
C GLY A 417 23.97 -29.11 -0.38
N ASN A 418 24.68 -28.10 -0.88
CA ASN A 418 25.77 -27.47 -0.12
C ASN A 418 25.21 -26.73 1.11
N VAL A 419 25.78 -27.01 2.28
CA VAL A 419 25.32 -26.47 3.56
C VAL A 419 25.32 -24.93 3.61
N HIS A 420 26.31 -24.27 2.99
CA HIS A 420 26.43 -22.81 2.99
C HIS A 420 25.47 -22.15 1.99
N VAL A 421 25.21 -22.80 0.86
CA VAL A 421 24.20 -22.36 -0.11
C VAL A 421 22.81 -22.51 0.48
N SER A 422 22.52 -23.67 1.08
CA SER A 422 21.25 -23.93 1.77
C SER A 422 21.02 -22.98 2.95
N ALA A 423 22.05 -22.68 3.74
CA ALA A 423 21.99 -21.74 4.85
C ALA A 423 21.61 -20.31 4.45
N THR A 424 21.75 -19.94 3.17
CA THR A 424 21.45 -18.59 2.65
C THR A 424 20.27 -18.58 1.69
N THR A 425 19.59 -19.71 1.54
CA THR A 425 18.45 -19.88 0.63
C THR A 425 17.14 -19.82 1.41
N SER A 426 16.23 -18.94 0.99
CA SER A 426 14.89 -18.85 1.58
C SER A 426 13.95 -19.91 1.01
N THR A 427 12.72 -19.98 1.51
CA THR A 427 11.70 -20.87 0.92
C THR A 427 11.30 -20.39 -0.49
N LYS A 428 10.76 -21.30 -1.32
CA LYS A 428 10.40 -21.00 -2.72
C LYS A 428 9.41 -19.84 -2.82
N GLU A 429 8.50 -19.73 -1.86
CA GLU A 429 7.45 -18.70 -1.82
C GLU A 429 8.05 -17.29 -1.81
N LEU A 430 9.13 -17.07 -1.04
CA LEU A 430 9.78 -15.75 -1.00
C LEU A 430 10.31 -15.34 -2.38
N TYR A 431 10.89 -16.27 -3.14
CA TYR A 431 11.42 -15.97 -4.48
C TYR A 431 10.30 -15.62 -5.47
N VAL A 432 9.18 -16.33 -5.40
CA VAL A 432 7.99 -16.02 -6.22
C VAL A 432 7.44 -14.64 -5.85
N GLU A 433 7.24 -14.36 -4.56
CA GLU A 433 6.72 -13.08 -4.06
C GLU A 433 7.65 -11.88 -4.36
N THR A 434 8.96 -12.12 -4.47
CA THR A 434 9.96 -11.09 -4.75
C THR A 434 10.39 -11.02 -6.21
N THR A 435 9.76 -11.79 -7.10
CA THR A 435 10.08 -11.80 -8.53
C THR A 435 9.94 -10.40 -9.15
N GLU A 436 8.85 -9.68 -8.86
CA GLU A 436 8.65 -8.30 -9.33
C GLU A 436 9.69 -7.33 -8.74
N VAL A 437 10.21 -7.62 -7.54
CA VAL A 437 11.20 -6.78 -6.86
C VAL A 437 12.56 -6.85 -7.57
N LEU A 438 12.88 -7.99 -8.20
CA LEU A 438 14.06 -8.14 -9.05
C LEU A 438 13.94 -7.33 -10.37
N LEU A 439 12.72 -6.96 -10.76
CA LEU A 439 12.43 -6.12 -11.94
C LEU A 439 12.43 -4.62 -11.62
N MET A 440 12.25 -4.26 -10.36
CA MET A 440 12.25 -2.86 -9.94
C MET A 440 13.65 -2.25 -10.02
N LYS A 441 13.74 -1.01 -10.48
CA LYS A 441 14.97 -0.23 -10.27
C LYS A 441 14.97 0.29 -8.83
N PRO A 442 16.03 0.07 -8.05
CA PRO A 442 16.16 0.67 -6.74
C PRO A 442 16.06 2.18 -6.89
N ALA A 443 15.21 2.81 -6.08
CA ALA A 443 15.09 4.26 -6.10
C ALA A 443 16.45 4.85 -5.69
N LEU A 444 17.03 5.68 -6.56
CA LEU A 444 18.29 6.35 -6.26
C LEU A 444 18.06 7.30 -5.06
N PRO A 445 19.01 7.40 -4.12
CA PRO A 445 18.98 8.47 -3.14
C PRO A 445 19.07 9.81 -3.90
N GLY A 446 18.15 10.73 -3.58
CA GLY A 446 18.06 12.06 -4.19
C GLY A 446 18.95 13.08 -3.49
#